data_AF-A0A1I1WDY4-F1
#
_entry.id   AF-A0A1I1WDY4-F1
#
_cell.length_a   1.000
_cell.length_b   1.000
_cell.length_c   1.000
_cell.angle_alpha   90.00
_cell.angle_beta   90.00
_cell.angle_gamma   90.00
#
_symmetry.space_group_name_H-M   'P 1'
#
loop_
_entity.id
_entity.type
_entity.pdbx_description
1 polymer ?
#
loop_
_entity_poly.entity_id
_entity_poly.type
_entity_poly.pdbx_seq_one_letter_code
_entity_poly.pdbx_strand_id
1 'polypeptide(L)'
;MLWLTLAMDFPIRITPLLRPLLFPLRASGERAAVHVGGGHVEVEFGVLFRGSFALEQIEHVSRSTWPWWSGLGLRLGARGRVGLIGSLEGVVCVHFNRPQRVRAPFPWRCRELYLSLHDPDGFIATVEAAAHMAAA
;
A
#
# COMPACT_ATOMS: atom_id res chain seq x y z
N MET A 1 12.55 4.40 24.97
CA MET A 1 13.32 4.99 23.84
C MET A 1 13.85 3.89 22.90
N LEU A 2 12.98 2.94 22.47
CA LEU A 2 13.36 1.72 21.72
C LEU A 2 12.50 1.47 20.46
N TRP A 3 11.62 2.42 20.11
CA TRP A 3 10.61 2.26 19.05
C TRP A 3 10.95 3.01 17.76
N LEU A 4 12.03 3.79 17.73
CA LEU A 4 12.49 4.55 16.55
C LEU A 4 13.01 3.66 15.40
N THR A 5 12.97 2.33 15.56
CA THR A 5 13.56 1.35 14.63
C THR A 5 12.66 0.17 14.28
N LEU A 6 11.43 0.09 14.79
CA LEU A 6 10.53 -1.01 14.45
C LEU A 6 9.97 -0.83 13.03
N ALA A 7 10.74 -1.30 12.05
CA ALA A 7 10.24 -1.57 10.73
C ALA A 7 9.25 -2.74 10.82
N MET A 8 8.04 -2.55 10.30
CA MET A 8 7.01 -3.58 10.26
C MET A 8 6.53 -3.82 8.84
N ASP A 9 6.36 -5.09 8.50
CA ASP A 9 6.01 -5.55 7.17
C ASP A 9 4.57 -6.06 7.14
N PHE A 10 3.82 -5.57 6.16
CA PHE A 10 2.43 -5.92 5.94
C PHE A 10 2.29 -6.53 4.54
N PRO A 11 2.28 -7.87 4.43
CA PRO A 11 2.15 -8.54 3.15
C PRO A 11 0.82 -8.20 2.47
N ILE A 12 0.89 -7.91 1.18
CA ILE A 12 -0.29 -7.76 0.32
C ILE A 12 -0.93 -9.13 0.15
N ARG A 13 -2.21 -9.21 0.52
CA ARG A 13 -3.05 -10.40 0.38
C ARG A 13 -3.32 -10.65 -1.09
N ILE A 14 -2.89 -11.81 -1.59
CA ILE A 14 -3.10 -12.25 -2.97
C ILE A 14 -3.86 -13.56 -2.97
N THR A 15 -5.07 -13.56 -3.56
CA THR A 15 -5.89 -14.75 -3.72
C THR A 15 -5.16 -15.81 -4.55
N PRO A 16 -5.22 -17.11 -4.21
CA PRO A 16 -4.48 -18.16 -4.89
C PRO A 16 -4.65 -18.18 -6.41
N LEU A 17 -5.86 -17.88 -6.90
CA LEU A 17 -6.18 -17.83 -8.34
C LEU A 17 -5.36 -16.78 -9.11
N LEU A 18 -4.97 -15.68 -8.45
CA LEU A 18 -4.23 -14.58 -9.08
C LEU A 18 -2.72 -14.82 -9.07
N ARG A 19 -2.21 -15.74 -8.24
CA ARG A 19 -0.78 -15.98 -8.07
C ARG A 19 -0.06 -16.39 -9.37
N PRO A 20 -0.59 -17.30 -10.20
CA PRO A 20 0.08 -17.68 -11.46
C PRO A 20 0.21 -16.48 -12.43
N LEU A 21 -0.80 -15.62 -12.46
CA LEU A 21 -0.80 -14.42 -13.31
C LEU A 21 0.24 -13.38 -12.85
N LEU A 22 0.42 -13.26 -11.53
CA LEU A 22 1.35 -12.30 -10.92
C LEU A 22 2.78 -12.80 -10.77
N PHE A 23 2.99 -14.11 -10.83
CA PHE A 23 4.30 -14.75 -10.74
C PHE A 23 5.35 -14.17 -11.73
N PRO A 24 5.09 -14.04 -13.04
CA PRO A 24 6.07 -13.46 -13.97
C PRO A 24 6.39 -12.00 -13.65
N LEU A 25 5.48 -11.31 -12.96
CA LEU A 25 5.62 -9.91 -12.55
C LEU A 25 6.30 -9.78 -11.17
N ARG A 26 6.69 -10.91 -10.56
CA ARG A 26 7.34 -11.00 -9.24
C ARG A 26 6.53 -10.35 -8.12
N ALA A 27 5.21 -10.23 -8.29
CA ALA A 27 4.31 -9.67 -7.29
C ALA A 27 3.83 -10.78 -6.35
N SER A 28 4.75 -11.25 -5.49
CA SER A 28 4.53 -12.33 -4.52
C SER A 28 5.54 -12.26 -3.38
N GLY A 29 5.17 -12.78 -2.20
CA GLY A 29 6.09 -12.86 -1.05
C GLY A 29 6.53 -11.48 -0.59
N GLU A 30 7.82 -11.33 -0.29
CA GLU A 30 8.45 -10.07 0.15
C GLU A 30 8.30 -8.93 -0.86
N ARG A 31 8.12 -9.25 -2.15
CA ARG A 31 7.94 -8.26 -3.22
C ARG A 31 6.48 -7.84 -3.42
N ALA A 32 5.57 -8.27 -2.56
CA ALA A 32 4.20 -7.81 -2.53
C ALA A 32 3.86 -7.45 -1.07
N ALA A 33 4.42 -6.34 -0.60
CA ALA A 33 4.36 -5.95 0.79
C ALA A 33 4.38 -4.43 0.95
N VAL A 34 3.96 -4.01 2.13
CA VAL A 34 4.04 -2.64 2.60
C VAL A 34 4.94 -2.61 3.83
N HIS A 35 5.99 -1.80 3.80
CA HIS A 35 6.94 -1.64 4.88
C HIS A 35 6.67 -0.29 5.56
N VAL A 36 6.50 -0.27 6.88
CA VAL A 36 6.33 0.96 7.67
C VAL A 36 7.53 1.09 8.59
N GLY A 37 8.31 2.15 8.46
CA GLY A 37 9.51 2.37 9.26
C GLY A 37 10.33 3.57 8.79
N GLY A 38 11.23 4.06 9.65
CA GLY A 38 12.15 5.14 9.29
C GLY A 38 11.48 6.44 8.84
N GLY A 39 10.25 6.71 9.28
CA GLY A 39 9.48 7.90 8.84
C GLY A 39 8.74 7.73 7.51
N HIS A 40 8.78 6.53 6.92
CA HIS A 40 8.22 6.25 5.60
C HIS A 40 7.27 5.04 5.59
N VAL A 41 6.38 5.05 4.60
CA VAL A 41 5.63 3.89 4.12
C VAL A 41 6.15 3.55 2.75
N GLU A 42 6.81 2.40 2.63
CA GLU A 42 7.29 1.86 1.36
C GLU A 42 6.34 0.77 0.87
N VAL A 43 6.05 0.77 -0.42
CA VAL A 43 5.09 -0.15 -1.01
C VAL A 43 5.72 -0.75 -2.26
N GLU A 44 5.77 -2.07 -2.30
CA GLU A 44 6.24 -2.84 -3.45
C GLU A 44 5.17 -3.82 -3.92
N PHE A 45 4.99 -3.91 -5.24
CA PHE A 45 4.15 -4.92 -5.87
C PHE A 45 4.82 -5.44 -7.14
N GLY A 46 5.81 -6.29 -6.92
CA GLY A 46 6.66 -6.87 -7.94
C GLY A 46 7.36 -5.80 -8.75
N VAL A 47 7.43 -6.01 -10.06
CA VAL A 47 7.96 -5.01 -11.01
C VAL A 47 6.91 -3.95 -11.40
N LEU A 48 5.66 -4.13 -10.98
CA LEU A 48 4.54 -3.30 -11.42
C LEU A 48 4.44 -2.00 -10.65
N PHE A 49 4.80 -1.99 -9.37
CA PHE A 49 4.64 -0.82 -8.53
C PHE A 49 5.78 -0.70 -7.52
N ARG A 50 6.28 0.54 -7.38
CA ARG A 50 7.11 0.94 -6.25
C ARG A 50 6.79 2.36 -5.83
N GLY A 51 6.60 2.57 -4.52
CA GLY A 51 6.39 3.89 -3.93
C GLY A 51 7.03 3.97 -2.54
N SER A 52 7.52 5.14 -2.19
CA SER A 52 7.97 5.47 -0.84
C SER A 52 7.37 6.82 -0.49
N PHE A 53 6.65 6.89 0.63
CA PHE A 53 5.86 8.04 1.03
C PHE A 53 6.27 8.42 2.45
N ALA A 54 6.55 9.69 2.70
CA ALA A 54 6.80 10.14 4.07
C ALA A 54 5.49 10.10 4.87
N LEU A 55 5.55 9.74 6.15
CA LEU A 55 4.36 9.68 7.02
C LEU A 55 3.62 11.02 7.07
N GLU A 56 4.34 12.15 7.02
CA GLU A 56 3.78 13.51 6.96
C GLU A 56 2.93 13.78 5.70
N GLN A 57 3.10 12.98 4.63
CA GLN A 57 2.34 13.09 3.39
C GLN A 57 1.02 12.33 3.45
N ILE A 58 0.88 11.41 4.41
CA ILE A 58 -0.32 10.62 4.64
C ILE A 58 -1.28 11.47 5.47
N GLU A 59 -2.43 11.78 4.90
CA GLU A 59 -3.51 12.52 5.57
C GLU A 59 -4.24 11.63 6.57
N HIS A 60 -4.59 10.41 6.16
CA HIS A 60 -5.12 9.36 7.03
C HIS A 60 -5.08 8.01 6.31
N VAL A 61 -5.25 6.93 7.07
CA VAL A 61 -5.44 5.57 6.55
C VAL A 61 -6.73 5.02 7.13
N SER A 62 -7.52 4.33 6.32
CA SER A 62 -8.75 3.70 6.80
C SER A 62 -8.97 2.34 6.15
N ARG A 63 -9.79 1.51 6.82
CA ARG A 63 -10.43 0.38 6.14
C ARG A 63 -11.26 0.91 4.97
N SER A 64 -11.29 0.13 3.90
CA SER A 64 -12.03 0.47 2.69
C SER A 64 -12.53 -0.79 2.00
N THR A 65 -13.19 -0.62 0.86
CA THR A 65 -13.67 -1.71 0.01
C THR A 65 -13.25 -1.44 -1.42
N TRP A 66 -12.94 -2.50 -2.16
CA TRP A 66 -12.69 -2.39 -3.59
C TRP A 66 -13.87 -2.98 -4.39
N PRO A 67 -14.43 -2.26 -5.37
CA PRO A 67 -15.49 -2.82 -6.19
C PRO A 67 -14.99 -4.04 -6.97
N TRP A 68 -15.68 -5.17 -6.87
CA TRP A 68 -15.28 -6.42 -7.54
C TRP A 68 -15.14 -6.26 -9.07
N TRP A 69 -15.95 -5.40 -9.67
CA TRP A 69 -15.93 -5.09 -11.11
C TRP A 69 -14.77 -4.18 -11.53
N SER A 70 -14.02 -3.59 -10.59
CA SER A 70 -12.79 -2.83 -10.88
C SER A 70 -11.55 -3.74 -11.04
N GLY A 71 -11.71 -5.06 -10.83
CA GLY A 71 -10.70 -6.08 -11.05
C GLY A 71 -9.55 -6.11 -10.03
N LEU A 72 -8.68 -7.12 -10.16
CA LEU A 72 -7.56 -7.40 -9.26
C LEU A 72 -6.18 -7.17 -9.93
N GLY A 73 -5.17 -6.87 -9.12
CA GLY A 73 -3.79 -6.53 -9.51
C GLY A 73 -3.51 -5.04 -9.35
N LEU A 74 -2.57 -4.50 -10.15
CA LEU A 74 -2.36 -3.07 -10.28
C LEU A 74 -3.53 -2.43 -11.05
N ARG A 75 -4.14 -1.39 -10.49
CA ARG A 75 -5.23 -0.62 -11.10
C ARG A 75 -4.93 0.87 -11.02
N LEU A 76 -5.06 1.55 -12.16
CA LEU A 76 -4.91 2.99 -12.27
C LEU A 76 -6.30 3.57 -12.59
N GLY A 77 -6.86 4.27 -11.61
CA GLY A 77 -8.20 4.85 -11.69
C GLY A 77 -8.17 6.35 -11.96
N ALA A 78 -9.35 6.90 -12.24
CA ALA A 78 -9.55 8.34 -12.38
C ALA A 78 -9.21 9.07 -11.07
N ARG A 79 -8.91 10.38 -11.18
CA ARG A 79 -8.63 11.28 -10.04
C ARG A 79 -7.44 10.85 -9.16
N GLY A 80 -6.52 10.05 -9.71
CA GLY A 80 -5.30 9.62 -9.03
C GLY A 80 -5.51 8.45 -8.06
N ARG A 81 -6.56 7.65 -8.26
CA ARG A 81 -6.72 6.39 -7.52
C ARG A 81 -5.75 5.35 -8.05
N VAL A 82 -5.05 4.67 -7.15
CA VAL A 82 -4.21 3.52 -7.48
C VAL A 82 -4.60 2.37 -6.58
N GLY A 83 -4.81 1.19 -7.14
CA GLY A 83 -5.10 -0.03 -6.38
C GLY A 83 -4.02 -1.08 -6.60
N LEU A 84 -3.52 -1.66 -5.51
CA LEU A 84 -2.72 -2.89 -5.48
C LEU A 84 -3.56 -3.97 -4.81
N ILE A 85 -4.48 -4.55 -5.58
CA ILE A 85 -5.59 -5.34 -5.07
C ILE A 85 -5.37 -6.81 -5.44
N GLY A 86 -4.69 -7.56 -4.59
CA GLY A 86 -4.56 -9.00 -4.72
C GLY A 86 -5.78 -9.78 -4.21
N SER A 87 -6.61 -9.16 -3.38
CA SER A 87 -7.87 -9.69 -2.83
C SER A 87 -8.88 -8.57 -2.57
N LEU A 88 -10.18 -8.89 -2.55
CA LEU A 88 -11.22 -7.95 -2.11
C LEU A 88 -11.34 -7.86 -0.58
N GLU A 89 -10.65 -8.74 0.14
CA GLU A 89 -10.55 -8.75 1.59
C GLU A 89 -9.36 -7.91 2.07
N GLY A 90 -9.50 -7.35 3.28
CA GLY A 90 -8.41 -6.63 3.94
C GLY A 90 -8.01 -5.35 3.22
N VAL A 91 -8.93 -4.73 2.48
CA VAL A 91 -8.65 -3.51 1.72
C VAL A 91 -8.54 -2.32 2.69
N VAL A 92 -7.44 -1.59 2.58
CA VAL A 92 -7.23 -0.30 3.22
C VAL A 92 -7.01 0.76 2.14
N CYS A 93 -7.32 2.01 2.47
CA CYS A 93 -7.00 3.16 1.63
C CYS A 93 -6.08 4.10 2.39
N VAL A 94 -4.95 4.44 1.78
CA VAL A 94 -4.04 5.49 2.22
C VAL A 94 -4.40 6.75 1.46
N HIS A 95 -4.83 7.77 2.19
CA HIS A 95 -5.14 9.09 1.64
C HIS A 95 -3.92 9.99 1.78
N PHE A 96 -3.49 10.61 0.68
CA PHE A 96 -2.38 11.56 0.71
C PHE A 96 -2.90 13.00 0.69
N ASN A 97 -2.28 13.86 1.50
CA ASN A 97 -2.64 15.28 1.59
C ASN A 97 -2.40 16.04 0.27
N ARG A 98 -1.50 15.52 -0.58
CA ARG A 98 -1.20 15.99 -1.94
C ARG A 98 -0.97 14.79 -2.85
N PRO A 99 -1.23 14.91 -4.17
CA PRO A 99 -0.92 13.84 -5.11
C PRO A 99 0.58 13.50 -5.11
N GLN A 100 0.90 12.24 -4.81
CA GLN A 100 2.24 11.68 -4.80
C GLN A 100 2.60 11.16 -6.20
N ARG A 101 3.89 11.19 -6.55
CA ARG A 101 4.39 10.51 -7.75
C ARG A 101 4.75 9.07 -7.40
N VAL A 102 4.24 8.14 -8.18
CA VAL A 102 4.51 6.71 -8.03
C VAL A 102 5.00 6.11 -9.34
N ARG A 103 5.74 5.01 -9.26
CA ARG A 103 6.15 4.26 -10.46
C ARG A 103 5.16 3.12 -10.67
N ALA A 104 4.42 3.16 -11.78
CA ALA A 104 3.43 2.15 -12.11
C ALA A 104 3.24 1.97 -13.64
N PRO A 105 3.77 0.89 -14.24
CA PRO A 105 4.96 0.86 -15.12
C PRO A 105 5.51 2.18 -15.71
N PHE A 106 4.72 3.24 -15.79
CA PHE A 106 5.11 4.61 -16.11
C PHE A 106 4.87 5.52 -14.89
N PRO A 107 5.45 6.74 -14.84
CA PRO A 107 5.16 7.68 -13.76
C PRO A 107 3.66 8.03 -13.70
N TRP A 108 3.06 7.91 -12.51
CA TRP A 108 1.65 8.22 -12.28
C TRP A 108 1.46 9.13 -11.06
N ARG A 109 0.32 9.83 -11.00
CA ARG A 109 -0.08 10.62 -9.83
C ARG A 109 -1.04 9.82 -8.97
N CYS A 110 -0.70 9.62 -7.70
CA CYS A 110 -1.49 8.88 -6.73
C CYS A 110 -1.95 9.82 -5.61
N ARG A 111 -3.26 9.95 -5.44
CA ARG A 111 -3.89 10.67 -4.33
C ARG A 111 -4.50 9.72 -3.30
N GLU A 112 -4.97 8.58 -3.77
CA GLU A 112 -5.53 7.51 -2.94
C GLU A 112 -4.85 6.20 -3.37
N LEU A 113 -4.23 5.50 -2.42
CA LEU A 113 -3.60 4.20 -2.64
C LEU A 113 -4.37 3.13 -1.88
N TYR A 114 -4.99 2.22 -2.63
CA TYR A 114 -5.73 1.09 -2.09
C TYR A 114 -4.84 -0.14 -2.06
N LEU A 115 -4.83 -0.84 -0.94
CA LEU A 115 -3.97 -1.99 -0.67
C LEU A 115 -4.81 -3.11 -0.07
N SER A 116 -4.74 -4.32 -0.60
CA SER A 116 -5.35 -5.49 0.05
C SER A 116 -4.32 -6.16 0.95
N LEU A 117 -4.44 -6.07 2.27
CA LEU A 117 -3.43 -6.54 3.22
C LEU A 117 -3.86 -7.80 3.97
N HIS A 118 -2.88 -8.57 4.46
CA HIS A 118 -3.16 -9.70 5.35
C HIS A 118 -3.67 -9.24 6.71
N ASP A 119 -3.08 -8.18 7.26
CA ASP A 119 -3.45 -7.55 8.53
C ASP A 119 -3.72 -6.04 8.31
N PRO A 120 -4.95 -5.66 7.94
CA PRO A 120 -5.29 -4.25 7.68
C PRO A 120 -5.29 -3.40 8.95
N ASP A 121 -5.67 -3.97 10.11
CA ASP A 121 -5.78 -3.21 11.36
C ASP A 121 -4.40 -2.92 11.95
N GLY A 122 -3.51 -3.92 11.94
CA GLY A 122 -2.13 -3.73 12.37
C GLY A 122 -1.45 -2.67 11.52
N PHE A 123 -1.70 -2.64 10.20
CA PHE A 123 -1.17 -1.61 9.33
C PHE A 123 -1.66 -0.21 9.71
N ILE A 124 -2.98 -0.03 9.87
CA ILE A 124 -3.58 1.26 10.24
C ILE A 124 -2.99 1.75 11.57
N ALA A 125 -3.03 0.92 12.61
CA ALA A 125 -2.51 1.26 13.93
C ALA A 125 -1.03 1.64 13.89
N THR A 126 -0.23 0.95 13.07
CA THR A 126 1.21 1.23 12.92
C THR A 126 1.46 2.55 12.23
N VAL A 127 0.74 2.86 11.15
CA VAL A 127 0.88 4.14 10.46
C VAL A 127 0.46 5.30 11.36
N GLU A 128 -0.66 5.17 12.09
CA GLU A 128 -1.13 6.20 13.02
C GLU A 128 -0.13 6.44 14.17
N ALA A 129 0.37 5.37 14.79
CA ALA A 129 1.37 5.49 15.85
C ALA A 129 2.66 6.13 15.34
N ALA A 130 3.15 5.72 14.16
CA ALA A 130 4.36 6.26 13.57
C ALA A 130 4.19 7.73 13.15
N ALA A 131 3.03 8.11 12.61
CA ALA A 131 2.72 9.49 12.26
C ALA A 131 2.65 10.40 13.50
N HIS A 132 2.07 9.92 14.60
CA HIS A 132 2.04 10.66 15.86
C HIS A 132 3.44 10.90 16.42
N MET A 133 4.32 9.90 16.34
CA MET A 133 5.72 10.02 16.76
C MET A 133 6.53 10.97 15.86
N ALA A 134 6.24 11.02 14.56
CA ALA A 134 6.93 11.92 13.64
C ALA A 134 6.55 13.40 13.82
N ALA A 135 5.39 13.66 14.45
CA ALA A 135 4.90 15.01 14.72
C ALA A 135 5.31 15.56 16.11
N ALA A 136 5.90 14.72 16.96
CA ALA A 136 6.33 15.04 18.33
C ALA A 136 7.80 15.48 18.39
#